data_AF-A0A2S8PBI5-F1
#
_entry.id   AF-A0A2S8PBI5-F1
#
_cell.length_a   1.000
_cell.length_b   1.000
_cell.length_c   1.000
_cell.angle_alpha   90.00
_cell.angle_beta   90.00
_cell.angle_gamma   90.00
#
_symmetry.space_group_name_H-M   'P 1'
#
loop_
_entity.id
_entity.type
_entity.pdbx_description
1 polymer ?
#
loop_
_entity_poly.entity_id
_entity_poly.type
_entity_poly.pdbx_seq_one_letter_code
_entity_poly.pdbx_strand_id
1 'polypeptide(L)'
;MIIGEQSYAIADKSVPYSTKFRVTYPNGHVYSVEDNNGMLLSYDDKGDIVMVIQTYVNGERIKEEGEEDFPPSALVSAAYSDYHVKRGMPGFLVLALGLLIFGWCSFRYQAFQNLMFRLSPQRLMYENPEPSDFYYFISKVGGIVVMIGSIFVAFKAY
;
A
#
# COMPACT_ATOMS: atom_id res chain seq x y z
N MET A 1 -18.44 20.11 0.85
CA MET A 1 -18.30 18.84 1.61
C MET A 1 -18.87 19.06 3.00
N ILE A 2 -19.66 18.14 3.53
CA ILE A 2 -20.23 18.24 4.88
C ILE A 2 -19.61 17.14 5.74
N ILE A 3 -19.09 17.50 6.91
CA ILE A 3 -18.55 16.55 7.90
C ILE A 3 -19.22 16.89 9.23
N GLY A 4 -20.03 15.96 9.76
CA GLY A 4 -20.89 16.25 10.90
C GLY A 4 -21.93 17.32 10.56
N GLU A 5 -21.94 18.42 11.32
CA GLU A 5 -22.81 19.58 11.09
C GLU A 5 -22.09 20.76 10.41
N GLN A 6 -20.81 20.60 10.04
CA GLN A 6 -19.98 21.66 9.47
C GLN A 6 -19.85 21.54 7.94
N SER A 7 -19.93 22.68 7.26
CA SER A 7 -19.80 22.78 5.79
C SER A 7 -18.46 23.37 5.39
N TYR A 8 -17.69 22.60 4.62
CA TYR A 8 -16.40 23.00 4.03
C TYR A 8 -16.57 23.19 2.53
N ALA A 9 -16.02 24.28 1.99
CA ALA A 9 -16.00 24.51 0.55
C ALA A 9 -14.60 24.25 0.00
N ILE A 10 -14.53 23.44 -1.06
CA ILE A 10 -13.28 23.15 -1.77
C ILE A 10 -13.51 23.53 -3.23
N ALA A 11 -12.74 24.51 -3.71
CA ALA A 11 -12.79 24.94 -5.09
C ALA A 11 -11.50 24.54 -5.79
N ASP A 12 -11.64 23.83 -6.91
CA ASP A 12 -10.53 23.52 -7.80
C ASP A 12 -10.15 24.79 -8.59
N LYS A 13 -8.86 25.12 -8.56
CA LYS A 13 -8.26 26.10 -9.45
C LYS A 13 -7.19 25.38 -10.26
N SER A 14 -7.62 24.69 -11.31
CA SER A 14 -6.71 24.06 -12.27
C SER A 14 -5.86 25.15 -12.93
N VAL A 15 -4.56 25.15 -12.65
CA VAL A 15 -3.57 26.00 -13.34
C VAL A 15 -2.80 25.10 -14.32
N PRO A 16 -2.32 25.60 -15.46
CA PRO A 16 -1.45 24.81 -16.32
C PRO A 16 -0.25 24.35 -15.50
N TYR A 17 -0.01 23.04 -15.46
CA TYR A 17 1.13 22.37 -14.79
C TYR A 17 1.07 22.25 -13.25
N SER A 18 0.00 22.67 -12.58
CA SER A 18 -0.16 22.46 -11.13
C SER A 18 -1.63 22.42 -10.73
N THR A 19 -2.00 21.43 -9.92
CA THR A 19 -3.34 21.35 -9.33
C THR A 19 -3.34 22.09 -8.00
N LYS A 20 -4.20 23.11 -7.88
CA LYS A 20 -4.30 23.95 -6.71
C LYS A 20 -5.74 24.00 -6.23
N PHE A 21 -5.95 23.74 -4.94
CA PHE A 21 -7.24 23.74 -4.30
C PHE A 21 -7.33 24.90 -3.31
N ARG A 22 -8.48 25.56 -3.29
CA ARG A 22 -8.83 26.52 -2.24
C ARG A 22 -9.78 25.85 -1.27
N VAL A 23 -9.36 25.75 -0.01
CA VAL A 23 -10.14 25.15 1.07
C VAL A 23 -10.66 26.27 1.97
N THR A 24 -11.97 26.33 2.20
CA THR A 24 -12.62 27.30 3.08
C THR A 24 -13.32 26.59 4.22
N TYR A 25 -12.95 26.97 5.44
CA TYR A 25 -13.46 26.41 6.69
C TYR A 25 -14.73 27.16 7.14
N PRO A 26 -15.55 26.54 8.02
CA PRO A 26 -16.78 27.15 8.53
C PRO A 26 -16.55 28.44 9.33
N ASN A 27 -15.39 28.54 9.99
CA ASN A 27 -14.93 29.72 10.72
C ASN A 27 -14.46 30.86 9.80
N GLY A 28 -14.45 30.65 8.47
CA GLY A 28 -14.02 31.63 7.47
C GLY A 28 -12.54 31.58 7.12
N HIS A 29 -11.73 30.74 7.79
CA HIS A 29 -10.33 30.56 7.44
C HIS A 29 -10.20 29.91 6.05
N VAL A 30 -9.23 30.40 5.28
CA VAL A 30 -9.01 29.97 3.90
C VAL A 30 -7.58 29.51 3.74
N TYR A 31 -7.42 28.32 3.20
CA TYR A 31 -6.13 27.71 2.92
C TYR A 31 -6.00 27.37 1.45
N SER A 32 -4.76 27.33 1.01
CA SER A 32 -4.34 26.90 -0.31
C SER A 32 -3.67 25.55 -0.22
N VAL A 33 -4.13 24.56 -0.99
CA VAL A 33 -3.49 23.24 -1.05
C VAL A 33 -2.96 23.02 -2.46
N GLU A 34 -1.68 22.70 -2.58
CA GLU A 34 -1.02 22.48 -3.86
C GLU A 34 -0.55 21.03 -3.98
N ASP A 35 -0.77 20.46 -5.16
CA ASP A 35 -0.23 19.15 -5.51
C ASP A 35 1.21 19.29 -5.99
N ASN A 36 2.12 18.64 -5.27
CA ASN A 36 3.53 18.51 -5.61
C ASN A 36 3.86 17.03 -5.84
N ASN A 37 3.64 16.54 -7.06
CA ASN A 37 3.88 15.16 -7.48
C ASN A 37 3.18 14.10 -6.61
N GLY A 38 1.92 14.34 -6.25
CA GLY A 38 1.10 13.47 -5.39
C GLY A 38 1.20 13.78 -3.90
N MET A 39 2.06 14.72 -3.49
CA MET A 39 2.12 15.23 -2.12
C MET A 39 1.32 16.54 -2.02
N LEU A 40 0.30 16.54 -1.17
CA LEU A 40 -0.54 17.71 -0.92
C LEU A 40 0.08 18.61 0.16
N LEU A 41 0.59 19.76 -0.25
CA LEU A 41 1.16 20.77 0.64
C LEU A 41 0.12 21.86 0.95
N SER A 42 -0.03 22.23 2.23
CA SER A 42 -1.00 23.24 2.66
C SER A 42 -0.30 24.55 2.99
N TYR A 43 -0.93 25.66 2.62
CA TYR A 43 -0.44 27.02 2.80
C TYR A 43 -1.53 27.91 3.37
N ASP A 44 -1.16 28.84 4.24
CA ASP A 44 -2.06 29.87 4.77
C ASP A 44 -2.28 31.03 3.77
N ASP A 45 -2.93 32.10 4.23
CA ASP A 45 -3.22 33.30 3.45
C ASP A 45 -1.98 34.14 3.12
N LYS A 46 -0.89 33.98 3.89
CA LYS A 46 0.41 34.63 3.68
C LYS A 46 1.32 33.83 2.75
N GLY A 47 0.96 32.58 2.47
CA GLY A 47 1.76 31.65 1.68
C GLY A 47 2.78 30.87 2.50
N ASP A 48 2.65 30.87 3.83
CA ASP A 48 3.48 30.07 4.71
C ASP A 48 2.99 28.62 4.74
N ILE A 49 3.93 27.67 4.80
CA ILE A 49 3.58 26.25 4.87
C ILE A 49 2.93 25.95 6.22
N VAL A 50 1.75 25.34 6.16
CA VAL A 50 1.00 24.88 7.33
C VAL A 50 1.26 23.38 7.52
N MET A 51 2.07 23.05 8.52
CA MET A 51 2.23 21.67 8.99
C MET A 51 1.31 21.45 10.18
N VAL A 52 0.37 20.52 10.05
CA VAL A 52 -0.54 20.16 11.15
C VAL A 52 0.09 19.04 11.96
N ILE A 53 0.47 19.35 13.20
CA ILE A 53 0.95 18.38 14.19
C ILE A 53 -0.18 18.14 15.18
N GLN A 54 -0.66 16.90 15.28
CA GLN A 54 -1.71 16.54 16.22
C GLN A 54 -1.09 15.98 17.49
N THR A 55 -1.41 16.60 18.63
CA THR A 55 -0.93 16.16 19.94
C THR A 55 -1.99 15.32 20.66
N TYR A 56 -1.57 14.23 21.30
CA TYR A 56 -2.46 13.33 22.02
C TYR A 56 -1.97 13.11 23.45
N VAL A 57 -2.90 13.14 24.41
CA VAL A 57 -2.65 12.79 25.83
C VAL A 57 -3.74 11.83 26.27
N ASN A 58 -3.35 10.68 26.84
CA ASN A 58 -4.26 9.62 27.27
C ASN A 58 -5.23 9.12 26.17
N GLY A 59 -4.81 9.20 24.90
CA GLY A 59 -5.63 8.79 23.75
C GLY A 59 -6.61 9.86 23.25
N GLU A 60 -6.71 11.01 23.92
CA GLU A 60 -7.51 12.14 23.47
C GLU A 60 -6.64 13.19 22.78
N ARG A 61 -7.11 13.72 21.64
CA ARG A 61 -6.44 14.82 20.94
C ARG A 61 -6.59 16.09 21.77
N ILE A 62 -5.46 16.71 22.12
CA ILE A 62 -5.45 18.06 22.67
C ILE A 62 -5.36 19.00 21.47
N LYS A 63 -6.33 19.90 21.35
CA LYS A 63 -6.33 20.96 20.34
C LYS A 63 -5.76 22.23 20.94
N GLU A 64 -4.89 22.90 20.21
CA GLU A 64 -4.51 24.27 20.52
C GLU A 64 -5.64 25.25 20.16
N GLU A 65 -5.68 26.39 20.84
CA GLU A 65 -6.69 27.40 20.58
C GLU A 65 -6.51 27.97 19.16
N GLY A 66 -7.54 27.86 18.33
CA GLY A 66 -7.49 28.24 16.91
C GLY A 66 -6.97 27.14 15.96
N GLU A 67 -6.68 25.94 16.46
CA GLU A 67 -6.31 24.81 15.61
C GLU A 67 -7.53 24.26 14.84
N GLU A 68 -7.34 24.02 13.55
CA GLU A 68 -8.38 23.45 12.70
C GLU A 68 -8.68 21.98 13.03
N ASP A 69 -9.96 21.62 12.92
CA ASP A 69 -10.43 20.26 13.20
C ASP A 69 -9.78 19.22 12.29
N PHE A 70 -9.59 19.57 11.02
CA PHE A 70 -8.98 18.72 10.02
C PHE A 70 -7.88 19.49 9.28
N PRO A 71 -6.77 18.84 8.89
CA PRO A 71 -5.78 19.46 8.02
C PRO A 71 -6.35 19.76 6.63
N PRO A 72 -5.98 20.89 5.98
CA PRO A 72 -6.52 21.25 4.67
C PRO A 72 -6.25 20.19 3.59
N SER A 73 -5.04 19.60 3.60
CA SER A 73 -4.67 18.49 2.70
C SER A 73 -5.53 17.24 2.87
N ALA A 74 -5.97 16.94 4.10
CA ALA A 74 -6.86 15.80 4.34
C ALA A 74 -8.27 16.04 3.79
N LEU A 75 -8.76 17.28 3.82
CA LEU A 75 -10.05 17.63 3.21
C LEU A 75 -10.00 17.45 1.68
N VAL A 76 -8.91 17.88 1.04
CA VAL A 76 -8.68 17.66 -0.40
C VAL A 76 -8.58 16.17 -0.70
N SER A 77 -7.78 15.42 0.07
CA SER A 77 -7.67 13.97 -0.11
C SER A 77 -9.04 13.30 0.03
N ALA A 78 -9.85 13.67 1.02
CA ALA A 78 -11.18 13.11 1.20
C ALA A 78 -12.15 13.44 0.04
N ALA A 79 -12.08 14.65 -0.51
CA ALA A 79 -12.99 15.12 -1.56
C ALA A 79 -12.68 14.59 -2.96
N TYR A 80 -11.41 14.29 -3.26
CA TYR A 80 -10.96 13.90 -4.60
C TYR A 80 -10.37 12.49 -4.59
N SER A 81 -10.99 11.59 -5.37
CA SER A 81 -10.61 10.16 -5.42
C SER A 81 -9.17 9.91 -5.87
N ASP A 82 -8.59 10.80 -6.66
CA ASP A 82 -7.23 10.66 -7.18
C ASP A 82 -6.17 10.70 -6.07
N TYR A 83 -6.50 11.34 -4.94
CA TYR A 83 -5.64 11.43 -3.75
C TYR A 83 -6.00 10.41 -2.67
N HIS A 84 -6.92 9.47 -2.94
CA HIS A 84 -7.17 8.36 -2.03
C HIS A 84 -6.00 7.40 -2.04
N VAL A 85 -5.58 6.94 -0.86
CA VAL A 85 -4.58 5.90 -0.74
C VAL A 85 -5.08 4.66 -1.48
N LYS A 86 -4.36 4.26 -2.53
CA LYS A 86 -4.65 3.04 -3.27
C LYS A 86 -4.47 1.88 -2.31
N ARG A 87 -5.56 1.21 -1.97
CA ARG A 87 -5.51 0.01 -1.13
C ARG A 87 -4.69 -1.05 -1.87
N GLY A 88 -3.69 -1.61 -1.19
CA GLY A 88 -3.01 -2.80 -1.68
C GLY A 88 -4.00 -3.95 -1.90
N MET A 89 -3.66 -4.89 -2.77
CA MET A 89 -4.56 -6.01 -3.08
C MET A 89 -4.29 -7.16 -2.08
N PRO A 90 -5.23 -7.47 -1.15
CA PRO A 90 -5.02 -8.49 -0.13
C PRO A 90 -4.80 -9.90 -0.71
N GLY A 91 -5.21 -10.13 -1.96
CA GLY A 91 -4.94 -11.37 -2.68
C GLY A 91 -3.44 -11.69 -2.82
N PHE A 92 -2.57 -10.67 -2.91
CA PHE A 92 -1.13 -10.90 -2.96
C PHE A 92 -0.57 -11.46 -1.66
N LEU A 93 -1.18 -11.15 -0.51
CA LEU A 93 -0.77 -11.72 0.78
C LEU A 93 -1.09 -13.21 0.85
N VAL A 94 -2.28 -13.61 0.40
CA VAL A 94 -2.69 -15.03 0.34
C VAL A 94 -1.78 -15.80 -0.64
N LEU A 95 -1.50 -15.22 -1.80
CA LEU A 95 -0.58 -15.80 -2.78
C LEU A 95 0.83 -15.94 -2.21
N ALA A 96 1.36 -14.91 -1.55
CA ALA A 96 2.67 -14.93 -0.91
C ALA A 96 2.75 -16.04 0.14
N LEU A 97 1.73 -16.19 1.00
CA LEU A 97 1.68 -17.26 1.99
C LEU A 97 1.68 -18.64 1.33
N GLY A 98 0.89 -18.84 0.27
CA GLY A 98 0.87 -20.08 -0.50
C GLY A 98 2.23 -20.42 -1.11
N LEU A 99 2.91 -19.44 -1.70
CA LEU A 99 4.25 -19.60 -2.27
C LEU A 99 5.29 -19.90 -1.19
N LEU A 100 5.22 -19.25 -0.02
CA LEU A 100 6.12 -19.51 1.09
C LEU A 100 5.98 -20.96 1.59
N ILE A 101 4.76 -21.43 1.79
CA ILE A 101 4.47 -22.81 2.21
C ILE A 101 4.98 -23.79 1.14
N PHE A 102 4.68 -23.53 -0.14
CA PHE A 102 5.12 -24.35 -1.25
C PHE A 102 6.65 -24.43 -1.35
N GLY A 103 7.35 -23.30 -1.23
CA GLY A 103 8.80 -23.22 -1.25
C GLY A 103 9.42 -23.94 -0.05
N TRP A 104 8.86 -23.78 1.15
CA TRP A 104 9.28 -24.49 2.35
C TRP A 104 9.13 -26.01 2.18
N CYS A 105 8.00 -26.47 1.66
CA CYS A 105 7.76 -27.88 1.41
C CYS A 105 8.74 -28.46 0.39
N SER A 106 9.02 -27.71 -0.68
CA SER A 106 9.99 -28.07 -1.73
C SER A 106 11.43 -28.12 -1.22
N PHE A 107 11.76 -27.32 -0.20
CA PHE A 107 13.07 -27.30 0.43
C PHE A 107 13.25 -28.43 1.46
N ARG A 108 12.26 -28.67 2.31
CA ARG A 108 12.43 -29.51 3.53
C ARG A 108 11.97 -30.95 3.39
N TYR A 109 10.94 -31.25 2.59
CA TYR A 109 10.27 -32.56 2.61
C TYR A 109 10.50 -33.36 1.33
N GLN A 110 11.27 -34.44 1.43
CA GLN A 110 11.55 -35.33 0.31
C GLN A 110 10.29 -35.99 -0.27
N ALA A 111 9.28 -36.29 0.56
CA ALA A 111 7.99 -36.80 0.10
C ALA A 111 7.28 -35.82 -0.86
N PHE A 112 7.38 -34.51 -0.59
CA PHE A 112 6.82 -33.48 -1.44
C PHE A 112 7.61 -33.34 -2.74
N GLN A 113 8.94 -33.43 -2.68
CA GLN A 113 9.81 -33.45 -3.86
C GLN A 113 9.47 -34.63 -4.78
N ASN A 114 9.25 -35.82 -4.20
CA ASN A 114 8.85 -37.01 -4.95
C ASN A 114 7.47 -36.87 -5.59
N LEU A 115 6.51 -36.26 -4.88
CA LEU A 115 5.19 -35.96 -5.43
C LEU A 115 5.30 -35.01 -6.62
N MET A 116 6.08 -33.92 -6.48
CA MET A 116 6.31 -32.96 -7.55
C MET A 116 7.01 -33.59 -8.75
N PHE A 117 7.98 -34.48 -8.53
CA PHE A 117 8.62 -35.24 -9.58
C PHE A 117 7.64 -36.12 -10.36
N ARG A 118 6.74 -36.81 -9.65
CA ARG A 118 5.70 -37.67 -10.24
C ARG A 118 4.65 -36.90 -11.03
N LEU A 119 4.42 -35.64 -10.68
CA LEU A 119 3.55 -34.71 -11.40
C LEU A 119 4.25 -34.05 -12.60
N SER A 120 5.58 -34.15 -12.68
CA SER A 120 6.35 -33.53 -13.75
C SER A 120 6.10 -34.21 -15.10
N PRO A 121 6.15 -33.46 -16.21
CA PRO A 121 5.94 -34.00 -17.55
C PRO A 121 7.05 -34.97 -18.01
N GLN A 122 8.14 -35.14 -17.24
CA GLN A 122 9.19 -36.14 -17.54
C GLN A 122 8.61 -37.56 -17.64
N ARG A 123 7.50 -37.84 -16.95
CA ARG A 123 6.74 -39.09 -17.08
C ARG A 123 6.14 -39.35 -18.46
N LEU A 124 5.97 -38.32 -19.28
CA LEU A 124 5.44 -38.46 -20.64
C LEU A 124 6.53 -38.88 -21.64
N MET A 125 7.81 -38.72 -21.28
CA MET A 125 8.95 -38.93 -22.20
C MET A 125 9.77 -40.18 -21.86
N TYR A 126 9.72 -40.68 -20.62
CA TYR A 126 10.55 -41.79 -20.15
C TYR A 126 9.71 -42.86 -19.45
N GLU A 127 10.03 -44.13 -19.67
CA GLU A 127 9.46 -45.26 -18.94
C GLU A 127 10.12 -45.35 -17.55
N ASN A 128 9.31 -45.21 -16.49
CA ASN A 128 9.73 -45.27 -15.08
C ASN A 128 10.89 -44.32 -14.69
N PRO A 129 10.72 -42.99 -14.83
CA PRO A 129 11.72 -42.05 -14.34
C PRO A 129 11.80 -42.09 -12.81
N GLU A 130 13.02 -42.08 -12.28
CA GLU A 130 13.31 -41.95 -10.85
C GLU A 130 14.01 -40.61 -10.56
N PRO A 131 13.72 -39.95 -9.42
CA PRO A 131 14.34 -38.69 -9.09
C PRO A 131 15.83 -38.89 -8.75
N SER A 132 16.69 -38.18 -9.46
CA SER A 132 18.13 -38.18 -9.22
C SER A 132 18.54 -37.31 -8.03
N ASP A 133 19.74 -37.51 -7.49
CA ASP A 133 20.32 -36.64 -6.46
C ASP A 133 20.39 -35.17 -6.91
N PHE A 134 20.64 -34.95 -8.20
CA PHE A 134 20.62 -33.62 -8.80
C PHE A 134 19.21 -32.99 -8.77
N TYR A 135 18.16 -33.79 -9.00
CA TYR A 135 16.78 -33.31 -8.88
C TYR A 135 16.48 -32.82 -7.46
N TYR A 136 16.87 -33.59 -6.44
CA TYR A 136 16.66 -33.18 -5.05
C TYR A 136 17.45 -31.91 -4.69
N PHE A 137 18.67 -31.77 -5.20
CA PHE A 137 19.47 -30.55 -5.02
C PHE A 137 18.77 -29.33 -5.65
N ILE A 138 18.36 -29.43 -6.91
CA ILE A 138 17.67 -28.34 -7.60
C ILE A 138 16.31 -28.02 -6.97
N SER A 139 15.57 -29.01 -6.48
CA SER A 139 14.32 -28.79 -5.76
C SER A 139 14.52 -27.96 -4.48
N LYS A 140 15.63 -28.16 -3.77
CA LYS A 140 15.98 -27.36 -2.59
C LYS A 140 16.33 -25.93 -2.96
N VAL A 141 17.16 -25.75 -3.99
CA VAL A 141 17.53 -24.42 -4.50
C VAL A 141 16.29 -23.68 -4.99
N GLY A 142 15.43 -24.34 -5.77
CA GLY A 142 14.16 -23.79 -6.25
C GLY A 142 13.21 -23.42 -5.11
N GLY A 143 13.12 -24.24 -4.07
CA GLY A 143 12.35 -23.93 -2.86
C GLY A 143 12.81 -22.64 -2.18
N ILE A 144 14.12 -22.43 -2.06
CA ILE A 144 14.70 -21.18 -1.52
C ILE A 144 14.32 -19.98 -2.39
N VAL A 145 14.48 -20.09 -3.72
CA VAL A 145 14.13 -19.03 -4.66
C VAL A 145 12.64 -18.66 -4.56
N VAL A 146 11.75 -19.64 -4.46
CA VAL A 146 10.30 -19.41 -4.29
C VAL A 146 9.99 -18.74 -2.95
N MET A 147 10.66 -19.13 -1.87
CA MET A 147 10.51 -18.46 -0.57
C MET A 147 10.94 -16.99 -0.65
N ILE A 148 12.08 -16.68 -1.27
CA ILE A 148 12.51 -15.28 -1.48
C ILE A 148 11.49 -14.51 -2.34
N GLY A 149 11.02 -15.12 -3.43
CA GLY A 149 10.01 -14.54 -4.31
C GLY A 149 8.69 -14.23 -3.57
N SER A 150 8.30 -15.08 -2.62
CA SER A 150 7.08 -14.88 -1.82
C SER A 150 7.13 -13.60 -0.98
N ILE A 151 8.31 -13.24 -0.45
CA ILE A 151 8.52 -12.00 0.30
C ILE A 151 8.33 -10.80 -0.62
N PHE A 152 8.86 -10.86 -1.85
CA PHE A 152 8.68 -9.80 -2.84
C PHE A 152 7.21 -9.61 -3.23
N VAL A 153 6.46 -10.72 -3.38
CA VAL A 153 5.01 -10.67 -3.65
C VAL A 153 4.24 -10.07 -2.47
N ALA A 154 4.65 -10.37 -1.23
CA ALA A 154 4.01 -9.80 -0.04
C ALA A 154 4.10 -8.26 -0.01
N PHE A 155 5.19 -7.66 -0.48
CA PHE A 155 5.32 -6.20 -0.58
C PHE A 155 4.37 -5.56 -1.60
N LYS A 156 3.80 -6.32 -2.55
CA LYS A 156 2.77 -5.84 -3.47
C LYS A 156 1.36 -5.85 -2.86
N ALA A 157 1.19 -6.45 -1.69
CA ALA A 157 -0.07 -6.46 -0.96
C ALA A 157 -0.35 -5.14 -0.22
N TYR A 158 0.66 -4.26 -0.12
CA TYR A 158 0.63 -2.95 0.54
C TYR A 158 0.88 -1.85 -0.48
#